data_AF-A0ABD5DTV3-F1
#
_entry.id   AF-A0ABD5DTV3-F1
#
_cell.length_a   1.000
_cell.length_b   1.000
_cell.length_c   1.000
_cell.angle_alpha   90.00
_cell.angle_beta   90.00
_cell.angle_gamma   90.00
#
_symmetry.space_group_name_H-M   'P 1'
#
loop_
_entity.id
_entity.type
_entity.pdbx_description
1 polymer ?
#
loop_
_entity_poly.entity_id
_entity_poly.type
_entity_poly.pdbx_seq_one_letter_code
_entity_poly.pdbx_strand_id
1 'polypeptide(L)' 'MSNEDEFFTEMHQQIAQVIGIAVMQLLVEKREPSREALIEMIQVLWQGEQVDLAVELALDVLMPREE' A
#
# COMPACT_ATOMS: atom_id res chain seq x y z
N MET A 1 -4.54 24.24 -7.12
CA MET A 1 -4.23 22.80 -6.98
C MET A 1 -5.57 22.12 -6.79
N SER A 2 -5.84 21.07 -7.56
CA SER A 2 -7.15 20.40 -7.54
C SER A 2 -7.30 19.68 -6.19
N ASN A 3 -8.49 19.70 -5.59
CA ASN A 3 -8.78 18.91 -4.38
C ASN A 3 -8.49 17.40 -4.59
N GLU A 4 -8.49 16.95 -5.84
CA GLU A 4 -8.12 15.58 -6.21
C GLU A 4 -6.63 15.31 -5.95
N ASP A 5 -5.72 16.22 -6.28
CA ASP A 5 -4.27 16.03 -6.08
C ASP A 5 -3.92 15.92 -4.59
N GLU A 6 -4.61 16.69 -3.74
CA GLU A 6 -4.46 16.65 -2.29
C GLU A 6 -5.00 15.33 -1.71
N PHE A 7 -6.18 14.90 -2.15
CA PHE A 7 -6.78 13.62 -1.78
C PHE A 7 -5.89 12.44 -2.19
N PHE A 8 -5.35 12.46 -3.42
CA PHE A 8 -4.40 11.46 -3.87
C PHE A 8 -3.14 11.50 -3.01
N THR A 9 -2.56 12.67 -2.73
CA THR A 9 -1.34 12.78 -1.91
C THR A 9 -1.57 12.25 -0.48
N GLU A 10 -2.69 12.58 0.15
CA GLU A 10 -3.06 12.08 1.49
C GLU A 10 -3.24 10.55 1.49
N MET A 11 -3.94 10.00 0.48
CA MET A 11 -4.13 8.56 0.34
C MET A 11 -2.79 7.83 0.09
N HIS A 12 -1.89 8.41 -0.70
CA HIS A 12 -0.55 7.87 -0.93
C HIS A 12 0.31 7.85 0.34
N GLN A 13 0.20 8.86 1.21
CA GLN A 13 0.88 8.84 2.50
C GLN A 13 0.35 7.73 3.41
N GLN A 14 -0.98 7.58 3.48
CA GLN A 14 -1.59 6.52 4.28
C GLN A 14 -1.21 5.13 3.75
N ILE A 15 -1.21 4.91 2.44
CA ILE A 15 -0.87 3.60 1.88
C ILE A 15 0.61 3.27 2.07
N ALA A 16 1.52 4.24 1.95
CA ALA A 16 2.95 4.03 2.23
C ALA A 16 3.18 3.56 3.67
N GLN A 17 2.40 4.07 4.62
CA GLN A 17 2.46 3.60 6.01
C GLN A 17 1.99 2.15 6.14
N VAL A 18 0.88 1.78 5.49
CA VAL A 18 0.35 0.40 5.50
C VAL A 18 1.35 -0.56 4.86
N ILE A 19 1.99 -0.18 3.75
CA ILE A 19 3.06 -0.95 3.10
C ILE A 19 4.23 -1.15 4.07
N GLY A 20 4.66 -0.09 4.76
CA GLY A 20 5.74 -0.18 5.74
C GLY A 20 5.43 -1.17 6.87
N ILE A 21 4.20 -1.15 7.40
CA ILE A 21 3.75 -2.11 8.42
C ILE A 21 3.72 -3.53 7.85
N ALA A 22 3.19 -3.71 6.63
CA ALA A 22 3.10 -5.00 5.97
C ALA A 22 4.49 -5.64 5.77
N VAL A 23 5.46 -4.86 5.28
CA VAL A 23 6.86 -5.30 5.13
C VAL A 23 7.43 -5.70 6.50
N MET A 24 7.27 -4.86 7.52
CA MET A 24 7.80 -5.15 8.86
C MET A 24 7.21 -6.43 9.46
N GLN A 25 5.91 -6.68 9.28
CA GLN A 25 5.27 -7.93 9.73
C GLN A 25 5.83 -9.14 9.00
N LEU A 26 5.96 -9.09 7.68
CA LEU A 26 6.51 -10.20 6.89
C LEU A 26 7.97 -10.50 7.30
N LEU A 27 8.77 -9.46 7.55
CA LEU A 27 10.15 -9.62 8.02
C LEU A 27 10.22 -10.23 9.43
N VAL A 28 9.34 -9.83 10.35
CA VAL A 28 9.24 -10.43 11.70
C VAL A 28 8.85 -11.91 11.62
N GLU A 29 7.96 -12.26 10.67
CA GLU A 29 7.56 -13.63 10.38
C GLU A 29 8.62 -14.43 9.59
N LYS A 30 9.74 -13.81 9.21
CA LYS A 30 10.77 -14.37 8.33
C LYS A 30 10.22 -14.84 6.98
N ARG A 31 9.14 -14.23 6.51
CA ARG A 31 8.57 -14.42 5.18
C ARG A 31 9.22 -13.43 4.21
N GLU A 32 9.41 -13.86 2.97
CA GLU A 32 9.86 -12.97 1.91
C GLU A 32 8.75 -11.97 1.56
N PRO A 33 9.04 -10.65 1.51
CA PRO A 33 8.07 -9.62 1.15
C PRO A 33 7.83 -9.60 -0.37
N SER A 34 7.25 -10.68 -0.89
CA SER A 34 6.85 -10.76 -2.29
C SER A 34 5.63 -9.87 -2.58
N ARG A 35 5.37 -9.60 -3.85
CA ARG A 35 4.18 -8.86 -4.30
C ARG A 35 2.90 -9.47 -3.72
N GLU A 36 2.77 -10.80 -3.81
CA GLU A 36 1.61 -11.54 -3.32
C GLU A 36 1.46 -11.44 -1.81
N ALA A 37 2.59 -11.54 -1.07
CA ALA A 37 2.58 -11.44 0.39
C ALA A 37 2.23 -10.02 0.86
N LEU A 38 2.67 -8.99 0.14
CA LEU A 38 2.30 -7.61 0.42
C LEU A 38 0.83 -7.35 0.14
N ILE A 39 0.30 -7.85 -0.97
CA ILE A 39 -1.14 -7.76 -1.29
C ILE A 39 -1.97 -8.40 -0.18
N GLU A 40 -1.63 -9.64 0.20
CA GLU A 40 -2.32 -10.35 1.30
C GLU A 40 -2.28 -9.53 2.60
N MET A 41 -1.12 -8.99 2.96
CA MET A 41 -0.98 -8.25 4.21
C MET A 41 -1.69 -6.91 4.18
N ILE A 42 -1.69 -6.19 3.05
CA ILE A 42 -2.44 -4.95 2.88
C ILE A 42 -3.95 -5.22 2.99
N GLN A 43 -4.45 -6.31 2.42
CA GLN A 43 -5.87 -6.70 2.56
C GLN A 43 -6.27 -6.97 4.02
N VAL A 44 -5.36 -7.52 4.83
CA VAL A 44 -5.60 -7.75 6.27
C VAL A 44 -5.52 -6.46 7.08
N LEU A 45 -4.56 -5.59 6.76
CA LEU A 45 -4.31 -4.35 7.50
C LEU A 45 -5.30 -3.24 7.16
N TRP A 46 -5.86 -3.24 5.95
CA TRP A 46 -6.77 -2.19 5.50
C TRP A 46 -8.16 -2.37 6.11
N GLN A 47 -8.59 -1.37 6.90
CA GLN A 47 -9.90 -1.36 7.56
C GLN A 47 -10.96 -0.56 6.77
N GLY A 48 -10.60 -0.02 5.60
CA GLY A 48 -11.52 0.74 4.75
C GLY A 48 -12.34 -0.16 3.81
N GLU A 49 -13.47 0.37 3.32
CA GLU A 49 -14.38 -0.39 2.44
C GLU A 49 -13.76 -0.76 1.08
N GLN A 50 -12.77 0.00 0.62
CA GLN A 50 -12.15 -0.17 -0.71
C GLN A 50 -10.76 -0.79 -0.59
N VAL A 51 -10.74 -2.10 -0.32
CA VAL A 51 -9.51 -2.89 -0.23
C VAL A 51 -8.80 -2.95 -1.59
N ASP A 52 -9.55 -3.08 -2.69
CA ASP A 52 -8.99 -3.16 -4.05
C ASP A 52 -8.23 -1.88 -4.43
N LEU A 53 -8.77 -0.71 -4.09
CA LEU A 53 -8.12 0.59 -4.31
C LEU A 53 -6.84 0.73 -3.48
N ALA A 54 -6.85 0.25 -2.23
CA ALA A 54 -5.65 0.27 -1.38
C ALA A 54 -4.53 -0.59 -1.98
N VAL A 55 -4.86 -1.76 -2.53
CA VAL A 55 -3.90 -2.61 -3.22
C VAL A 55 -3.36 -1.94 -4.48
N GLU A 56 -4.21 -1.32 -5.28
CA GLU A 56 -3.79 -0.60 -6.50
C GLU A 56 -2.84 0.55 -6.16
N LEU A 57 -3.19 1.40 -5.20
CA LEU A 57 -2.34 2.50 -4.73
C LEU A 57 -1.01 2.00 -4.16
N ALA A 58 -1.02 0.87 -3.45
CA ALA A 58 0.22 0.29 -2.93
C ALA A 58 1.15 -0.19 -4.05
N LEU A 59 0.58 -0.76 -5.12
CA LEU A 59 1.34 -1.16 -6.30
C LEU A 59 1.88 0.05 -7.05
N ASP A 60 1.11 1.14 -7.16
CA ASP A 60 1.57 2.39 -7.78
C ASP A 60 2.71 3.04 -6.98
N VAL A 61 2.66 3.01 -5.64
CA VAL A 61 3.76 3.49 -4.78
C VAL A 61 5.03 2.62 -4.93
N LEU A 62 4.87 1.30 -5.04
CA LEU A 62 6.00 0.37 -5.12
C LEU A 62 6.60 0.27 -6.53
N MET A 63 5.79 0.49 -7.56
CA MET A 63 6.16 0.41 -8.97
C MET A 63 5.81 1.73 -9.66
N PRO A 64 6.50 2.83 -9.33
CA PRO A 64 6.32 4.07 -10.06
C PRO A 64 6.62 3.79 -11.53
N ARG A 65 5.69 4.17 -12.43
CA ARG A 65 5.95 4.10 -13.87
C ARG A 65 7.19 4.95 -14.16
N GLU A 66 8.18 4.38 -14.85
CA GLU A 66 9.27 5.20 -15.41
C GLU A 66 8.64 6.20 -16.38
N GLU A 67 8.77 7.50 -16.10
CA GLU A 67 8.36 8.60 -16.99
C GLU A 67 9.17 8.63 -18.30
#